data_AF-A0A453JRM6-F1
#
_entry.id   AF-A0A453JRM6-F1
#
_cell.length_a   1.000
_cell.length_b   1.000
_cell.length_c   1.000
_cell.angle_alpha   90.00
_cell.angle_beta   90.00
_cell.angle_gamma   90.00
#
_symmetry.space_group_name_H-M   'P 1'
#
loop_
_entity.id
_entity.type
_entity.pdbx_description
1 polymer ?
#
loop_
_entity_poly.entity_id
_entity_poly.type
_entity_poly.pdbx_seq_one_letter_code
_entity_poly.pdbx_strand_id
1 'polypeptide(L)'
;RYIVGLAGPPGAGKSTVASEVVRRVNMRWSQKHAKDSSLNSNEDIATMLPMDGFHLYRSQLDAMEDPKEAHARRGAPWTFNPSLFLKCLQTLKEEVFTNFSLSNYMNSVAVNTSGLTSWFIGVSLCSII
;
A
#
# COMPACT_ATOMS: atom_id res chain seq x y z
N ARG A 1 -14.93 1.99 7.52
CA ARG A 1 -13.64 1.91 6.79
C ARG A 1 -13.24 3.29 6.35
N TYR A 2 -12.00 3.67 6.61
CA TYR A 2 -11.43 4.94 6.20
C TYR A 2 -10.17 4.70 5.38
N ILE A 3 -10.02 5.42 4.27
CA ILE A 3 -8.81 5.40 3.46
C ILE A 3 -8.21 6.81 3.52
N VAL A 4 -6.96 6.90 3.95
CA VAL A 4 -6.23 8.16 4.12
C VAL A 4 -5.05 8.17 3.17
N GLY A 5 -5.05 9.08 2.20
CA GLY A 5 -3.91 9.29 1.30
C GLY A 5 -2.87 10.22 1.92
N LEU A 6 -1.60 9.80 1.93
CA LEU A 6 -0.45 10.64 2.28
C LEU A 6 0.39 10.90 1.03
N ALA A 7 0.33 12.14 0.53
CA ALA A 7 1.07 12.59 -0.64
C ALA A 7 2.14 13.63 -0.24
N GLY A 8 3.16 13.77 -1.08
CA GLY A 8 4.25 14.72 -0.87
C GLY A 8 5.53 14.27 -1.54
N PRO A 9 6.56 15.13 -1.60
CA PRO A 9 7.77 14.83 -2.35
C PRO A 9 8.49 13.61 -1.76
N PRO A 10 9.27 12.89 -2.57
CA PRO A 10 10.12 11.83 -2.06
C PRO A 10 11.06 12.32 -0.95
N GLY A 11 11.40 11.47 0.02
CA GLY A 11 12.19 11.85 1.18
C GLY A 11 11.44 12.65 2.27
N ALA A 12 10.19 13.08 2.04
CA ALA A 12 9.39 13.82 3.03
C ALA A 12 8.91 13.00 4.24
N GLY A 13 9.39 11.76 4.44
CA GLY A 13 9.03 10.94 5.61
C GLY A 13 7.61 10.35 5.62
N LYS A 14 6.93 10.27 4.46
CA LYS A 14 5.53 9.82 4.38
C LYS A 14 5.33 8.39 4.89
N SER A 15 6.20 7.46 4.50
CA SER A 15 6.17 6.07 5.00
C SER A 15 6.43 6.00 6.50
N THR A 16 7.28 6.89 7.03
CA THR A 16 7.55 7.00 8.48
C THR A 16 6.30 7.43 9.23
N VAL A 17 5.64 8.50 8.76
CA VAL A 17 4.39 8.98 9.37
C VAL A 17 3.28 7.93 9.24
N ALA A 18 3.12 7.31 8.08
CA ALA A 18 2.13 6.27 7.83
C ALA A 18 2.30 5.08 8.79
N SER A 19 3.53 4.56 8.89
CA SER A 19 3.86 3.45 9.79
C SER A 19 3.57 3.79 11.26
N GLU A 20 3.91 5.00 11.70
CA GLU A 20 3.65 5.43 13.07
C GLU A 20 2.14 5.63 13.35
N VAL A 21 1.38 6.11 12.36
CA VAL A 21 -0.09 6.20 12.46
C VAL A 21 -0.70 4.81 12.62
N VAL A 22 -0.37 3.86 11.73
CA VAL A 22 -0.86 2.46 11.81
C VAL A 22 -0.55 1.87 13.18
N ARG A 23 0.70 1.96 13.62
CA ARG A 23 1.16 1.43 14.91
C ARG A 23 0.35 2.00 16.08
N ARG A 24 0.13 3.31 16.10
CA ARG A 24 -0.64 3.98 17.18
C ARG A 24 -2.13 3.65 17.14
N VAL A 25 -2.71 3.46 15.96
CA VAL A 25 -4.12 3.05 15.81
C VAL A 25 -4.32 1.64 16.35
N ASN A 26 -3.51 0.68 15.92
CA ASN A 26 -3.59 -0.71 16.39
C ASN A 26 -3.33 -0.81 17.89
N MET A 27 -2.33 -0.09 18.42
CA MET A 27 -2.07 -0.06 19.86
C MET A 27 -3.28 0.43 20.67
N ARG A 28 -3.94 1.51 20.22
CA ARG A 28 -5.12 2.04 20.90
C ARG A 28 -6.32 1.09 20.80
N TRP A 29 -6.46 0.41 19.66
CA TRP A 29 -7.49 -0.61 19.46
C TRP A 29 -7.32 -1.76 20.46
N SER A 30 -6.13 -2.37 20.51
CA SER A 30 -5.84 -3.46 21.44
C SER A 30 -6.04 -3.04 22.89
N GLN A 31 -5.62 -1.83 23.29
CA GLN A 31 -5.83 -1.33 24.66
C GLN A 31 -7.32 -1.17 25.03
N LYS A 32 -8.14 -0.69 24.11
CA LYS A 32 -9.58 -0.49 24.34
C LYS A 32 -10.33 -1.81 24.44
N HIS A 33 -9.88 -2.82 23.70
CA HIS A 33 -10.52 -4.14 23.63
C HIS A 33 -9.81 -5.22 24.48
N ALA A 34 -8.78 -4.87 25.23
CA ALA A 34 -8.05 -5.81 26.11
C ALA A 34 -8.89 -6.46 27.22
N LYS A 35 -10.03 -5.85 27.60
CA LYS A 35 -10.96 -6.36 28.63
C LYS A 35 -12.15 -7.11 28.05
N ASP A 36 -12.30 -7.10 26.73
CA ASP A 36 -13.42 -7.72 26.04
C ASP A 36 -13.00 -9.11 25.54
N SER A 37 -13.32 -10.15 26.31
CA SER A 37 -12.98 -11.54 26.00
C SER A 37 -13.73 -12.10 24.78
N SER A 38 -14.64 -11.33 24.19
CA SER A 38 -15.42 -11.72 23.01
C SER A 38 -14.76 -11.36 21.67
N LEU A 39 -13.78 -10.46 21.68
CA LEU A 39 -13.07 -9.99 20.50
C LEU A 39 -11.61 -10.46 20.58
N ASN A 40 -11.05 -10.90 19.44
CA ASN A 40 -9.63 -11.18 19.31
C ASN A 40 -8.86 -9.85 19.47
N SER A 41 -8.49 -9.50 20.70
CA SER A 41 -7.80 -8.26 21.07
C SER A 41 -6.44 -8.04 20.38
N ASN A 42 -5.96 -9.05 19.65
CA ASN A 42 -4.73 -9.05 18.86
C ASN A 42 -4.94 -8.80 17.36
N GLU A 43 -6.15 -8.48 16.90
CA GLU A 43 -6.39 -8.16 15.49
C GLU A 43 -6.00 -6.71 15.17
N ASP A 44 -5.10 -6.54 14.21
CA ASP A 44 -4.72 -5.24 13.66
C ASP A 44 -5.85 -4.68 12.79
N ILE A 45 -6.30 -3.47 13.10
CA ILE A 45 -7.36 -2.78 12.37
C ILE A 45 -6.84 -1.71 11.40
N ALA A 46 -5.54 -1.46 11.35
CA ALA A 46 -4.96 -0.48 10.46
C ALA A 46 -3.75 -1.07 9.75
N THR A 47 -3.54 -0.60 8.52
CA THR A 47 -2.50 -1.11 7.64
C THR A 47 -2.07 -0.04 6.64
N MET A 48 -0.84 -0.18 6.15
CA MET A 48 -0.26 0.74 5.18
C MET A 48 -0.16 0.07 3.82
N LEU A 49 -0.63 0.75 2.77
CA LEU A 49 -0.53 0.35 1.38
C LEU A 49 0.42 1.31 0.63
N PRO A 50 1.61 0.86 0.23
CA PRO A 50 2.52 1.68 -0.57
C PRO A 50 2.03 1.80 -2.02
N MET A 51 2.19 2.98 -2.64
CA MET A 51 1.90 3.17 -4.07
C MET A 51 2.91 2.45 -4.98
N ASP A 52 4.10 2.09 -4.46
CA ASP A 52 5.17 1.47 -5.24
C ASP A 52 4.76 0.10 -5.85
N GLY A 53 3.78 -0.58 -5.26
CA GLY A 53 3.21 -1.82 -5.80
C GLY A 53 2.37 -1.65 -7.07
N PHE A 54 2.11 -0.41 -7.51
CA PHE A 54 1.28 -0.09 -8.68
C PHE A 54 2.09 0.47 -9.85
N HIS A 55 3.42 0.40 -9.80
CA HIS A 55 4.24 0.66 -10.99
C HIS A 55 3.92 -0.36 -12.08
N LEU A 56 4.04 0.07 -13.34
CA LEU A 56 4.10 -0.86 -14.46
C LEU A 56 5.29 -1.81 -14.31
N TYR A 57 5.12 -3.04 -14.76
CA TYR A 57 6.19 -4.03 -14.77
C TYR A 57 7.32 -3.58 -15.71
N ARG A 58 8.54 -4.01 -15.42
CA ARG A 58 9.71 -3.71 -16.28
C ARG A 58 9.45 -4.12 -17.74
N SER A 59 8.84 -5.28 -17.96
CA SER A 59 8.45 -5.76 -19.29
C SER A 59 7.39 -4.88 -19.99
N GLN A 60 6.53 -4.21 -19.22
CA GLN A 60 5.58 -3.25 -19.78
C GLN A 60 6.27 -1.93 -20.16
N LEU A 61 7.27 -1.51 -19.38
CA LEU A 61 8.12 -0.37 -19.74
C LEU A 61 8.99 -0.69 -20.97
N ASP A 62 9.47 -1.92 -21.11
CA ASP A 62 10.24 -2.40 -22.27
C ASP A 62 9.45 -2.33 -23.58
N ALA A 63 8.11 -2.40 -23.50
CA ALA A 63 7.21 -2.34 -24.65
C ALA A 63 6.76 -0.91 -25.01
N MET A 64 7.22 0.12 -24.29
CA MET A 64 6.91 1.52 -24.58
C MET A 64 7.77 2.04 -25.75
N GLU A 65 7.38 3.20 -26.29
CA GLU A 65 8.07 3.83 -27.43
C GLU A 65 9.55 4.14 -27.12
N ASP A 66 9.85 4.64 -25.93
CA ASP A 66 11.22 4.80 -25.41
C ASP A 66 11.40 4.06 -24.08
N PRO A 67 11.86 2.79 -24.12
CA PRO A 67 12.13 2.02 -22.91
C PRO A 67 13.20 2.64 -22.00
N LYS A 68 14.22 3.30 -22.57
CA LYS A 68 15.31 3.88 -21.77
C LYS A 68 14.79 5.04 -20.94
N GLU A 69 13.99 5.91 -21.55
CA GLU A 69 13.34 7.00 -20.82
C GLU A 69 12.35 6.44 -19.78
N ALA A 70 11.56 5.43 -20.14
CA ALA A 70 10.57 4.80 -19.24
C ALA A 70 11.21 4.23 -17.98
N HIS A 71 12.35 3.54 -18.10
CA HIS A 71 13.09 3.06 -16.94
C HIS A 71 13.74 4.20 -16.15
N ALA A 72 14.33 5.20 -16.83
CA ALA A 72 14.97 6.34 -16.18
C ALA A 72 13.99 7.23 -15.39
N ARG A 73 12.73 7.29 -15.83
CA ARG A 73 11.66 8.12 -15.22
C ARG A 73 10.66 7.28 -14.43
N ARG A 74 11.03 6.06 -14.02
CA ARG A 74 10.20 5.22 -13.17
C ARG A 74 9.81 5.98 -11.90
N GLY A 75 8.52 6.00 -11.61
CA GLY A 75 7.91 6.85 -10.58
C GLY A 75 7.27 8.14 -11.13
N ALA A 76 7.42 8.45 -12.43
CA ALA A 76 6.59 9.44 -13.10
C ALA A 76 5.14 8.94 -13.24
N PRO A 77 4.12 9.82 -13.28
CA PRO A 77 2.70 9.42 -13.29
C PRO A 77 2.33 8.40 -14.38
N TRP A 78 2.95 8.48 -15.55
CA TRP A 78 2.70 7.57 -16.68
C TRP A 78 3.38 6.21 -16.57
N THR A 79 4.24 6.01 -15.57
CA THR A 79 4.90 4.73 -15.27
C THR A 79 4.13 3.90 -14.24
N PHE A 80 2.93 4.35 -13.84
CA PHE A 80 2.01 3.64 -12.95
C PHE A 80 0.85 3.01 -13.71
N ASN A 81 0.23 2.01 -13.08
CA ASN A 81 -1.01 1.40 -13.52
C ASN A 81 -2.21 1.95 -12.70
N PRO A 82 -2.85 3.05 -13.15
CA PRO A 82 -3.95 3.67 -12.41
C PRO A 82 -5.19 2.77 -12.31
N SER A 83 -5.42 1.91 -13.31
CA SER A 83 -6.55 0.98 -13.33
C SER A 83 -6.39 -0.10 -12.25
N LEU A 84 -5.19 -0.64 -12.07
CA LEU A 84 -4.89 -1.60 -11.00
C LEU A 84 -5.07 -0.96 -9.62
N PHE A 85 -4.58 0.27 -9.46
CA PHE A 85 -4.73 1.03 -8.22
C PHE A 85 -6.20 1.31 -7.88
N LEU A 86 -6.96 1.81 -8.85
CA LEU A 86 -8.39 2.08 -8.68
C LEU A 86 -9.16 0.80 -8.29
N LYS A 87 -8.88 -0.31 -8.98
CA LYS A 87 -9.49 -1.61 -8.68
C LYS A 87 -9.18 -2.04 -7.24
N CYS A 88 -7.94 -1.90 -6.79
CA CYS A 88 -7.56 -2.19 -5.40
C CYS A 88 -8.36 -1.34 -4.40
N LEU A 89 -8.50 -0.03 -4.64
CA LEU A 89 -9.27 0.86 -3.76
C LEU A 89 -10.77 0.53 -3.74
N GLN A 90 -11.34 0.16 -4.89
CA GLN A 90 -12.73 -0.29 -4.98
C GLN A 90 -12.92 -1.57 -4.16
N THR A 91 -12.05 -2.57 -4.33
CA THR A 91 -12.07 -3.81 -3.54
C THR A 91 -11.97 -3.52 -2.03
N LEU A 92 -11.04 -2.67 -1.61
CA LEU A 92 -10.89 -2.30 -0.19
C LEU A 92 -12.11 -1.58 0.39
N LYS A 93 -12.87 -0.88 -0.46
CA LYS A 93 -14.08 -0.16 -0.05
C LYS A 93 -15.30 -1.08 0.01
N GLU A 94 -15.41 -2.04 -0.91
CA GLU A 94 -16.57 -2.91 -1.10
C GLU A 94 -16.52 -4.19 -0.28
N GLU A 95 -15.34 -4.75 0.00
CA GLU A 95 -15.23 -6.01 0.74
C GLU A 95 -15.62 -5.84 2.23
N VAL A 96 -16.64 -6.57 2.63
CA VAL A 96 -16.99 -6.86 4.02
C VAL A 96 -16.10 -8.02 4.45
N PHE A 97 -15.01 -7.74 5.18
CA PHE A 97 -14.07 -8.77 5.61
C PHE A 97 -14.78 -9.86 6.42
N THR A 98 -14.79 -11.08 5.90
CA THR A 98 -14.77 -12.27 6.73
C THR A 98 -13.38 -12.86 6.90
N ASN A 99 -12.37 -12.60 6.04
CA ASN A 99 -10.96 -12.98 6.22
C ASN A 99 -10.06 -12.45 5.07
N PHE A 100 -9.89 -11.14 4.91
CA PHE A 100 -8.92 -10.63 3.91
C PHE A 100 -7.57 -10.39 4.57
N SER A 101 -6.62 -11.28 4.33
CA SER A 101 -5.23 -11.01 4.67
C SER A 101 -4.61 -10.16 3.57
N LEU A 102 -4.27 -8.91 3.89
CA LEU A 102 -3.46 -8.05 3.03
C LEU A 102 -2.12 -8.70 2.68
N SER A 103 -1.58 -9.59 3.52
CA SER A 103 -0.40 -10.36 3.15
C SER A 103 -0.68 -11.26 1.95
N ASN A 104 -1.88 -11.84 1.82
CA ASN A 104 -2.22 -12.71 0.69
C ASN A 104 -2.50 -11.92 -0.60
N TYR A 105 -3.13 -10.75 -0.50
CA TYR A 105 -3.34 -9.87 -1.66
C TYR A 105 -2.05 -9.16 -2.10
N MET A 106 -1.27 -8.64 -1.16
CA MET A 106 0.05 -8.09 -1.46
C MET A 106 1.00 -9.19 -1.94
N ASN A 107 0.95 -10.41 -1.41
CA ASN A 107 1.72 -11.52 -1.95
C ASN A 107 1.27 -11.84 -3.38
N SER A 108 -0.04 -11.96 -3.67
CA SER A 108 -0.51 -12.22 -5.05
C SER A 108 -0.12 -11.12 -6.06
N VAL A 109 0.04 -9.88 -5.59
CA VAL A 109 0.56 -8.75 -6.38
C VAL A 109 2.11 -8.71 -6.39
N ALA A 110 2.79 -9.19 -5.35
CA ALA A 110 4.24 -9.08 -5.14
C ALA A 110 5.05 -10.35 -5.48
N VAL A 111 4.44 -11.45 -5.95
CA VAL A 111 5.14 -12.75 -6.19
C VAL A 111 6.36 -12.65 -7.14
N ASN A 112 6.64 -11.53 -7.83
CA ASN A 112 7.81 -11.46 -8.72
C ASN A 112 8.68 -10.19 -8.58
N THR A 113 8.96 -9.73 -7.35
CA THR A 113 10.05 -8.76 -7.14
C THR A 113 11.06 -9.25 -6.10
N SER A 114 11.82 -10.28 -6.46
CA SER A 114 13.13 -10.49 -5.84
C SER A 114 14.09 -9.41 -6.34
N GLY A 115 14.51 -8.52 -5.44
CA GLY A 115 15.72 -7.73 -5.64
C GLY A 115 15.55 -6.22 -5.61
N LEU A 116 16.13 -5.66 -4.55
CA LEU A 116 16.78 -4.36 -4.45
C LEU A 116 15.92 -3.12 -4.22
N THR A 117 16.15 -2.60 -3.02
CA THR A 117 16.10 -1.21 -2.59
C THR A 117 16.34 -0.21 -3.73
N SER A 118 15.32 0.56 -4.10
CA SER A 118 15.53 1.84 -4.78
C SER A 118 14.42 2.80 -4.40
N TRP A 119 14.83 3.96 -3.92
CA TRP A 119 14.00 5.05 -3.48
C TRP A 119 13.28 5.76 -4.65
N PHE A 120 12.27 6.57 -4.28
CA PHE A 120 11.61 7.65 -5.05
C PHE A 120 10.39 7.27 -5.94
N ILE A 121 9.16 7.30 -5.37
CA ILE A 121 8.08 8.32 -5.50
C ILE A 121 6.82 7.67 -4.88
N GLY A 122 6.69 7.77 -3.56
CA GLY A 122 5.57 7.13 -2.86
C GLY A 122 4.46 8.12 -2.56
N VAL A 123 3.25 7.94 -3.08
CA VAL A 123 2.07 8.23 -2.26
C VAL A 123 1.93 7.05 -1.30
N SER A 124 1.79 7.29 -0.01
CA SER A 124 1.53 6.21 0.96
C SER A 124 0.05 6.30 1.30
N LEU A 125 -0.74 5.30 0.90
CA LEU A 125 -2.13 5.23 1.36
C LEU A 125 -2.15 4.44 2.67
N CYS A 126 -2.62 5.07 3.74
CA CYS A 126 -2.90 4.40 5.00
C CYS A 126 -4.39 4.03 5.00
N SER A 127 -4.69 2.73 5.05
CA SER A 127 -6.07 2.24 5.22
C SER A 127 -6.29 1.99 6.71
N ILE A 128 -7.23 2.72 7.30
CA ILE A 128 -7.72 2.49 8.65
C ILE A 128 -8.99 1.66 8.48
N ILE A 129 -8.89 0.35 8.74
CA ILE A 129 -10.02 -0.58 8.67
C ILE A 129 -10.91 -0.38 9.90
#